data_AF-A0A7Y3NA03-F1
#
_entry.id   AF-A0A7Y3NA03-F1
#
_cell.length_a   1.000
_cell.length_b   1.000
_cell.length_c   1.000
_cell.angle_alpha   90.00
_cell.angle_beta   90.00
_cell.angle_gamma   90.00
#
_symmetry.space_group_name_H-M   'P 1'
#
loop_
_entity.id
_entity.type
_entity.pdbx_description
1 polymer ?
#
loop_
_entity_poly.entity_id
_entity_poly.type
_entity_poly.pdbx_seq_one_letter_code
_entity_poly.pdbx_strand_id
1 'polypeptide(L)' 'MKPLPPLEPIAIVGFAMRFPGNIGDADQLWTALLAGQDLVTEVAADRWPTSDLQHPRRAEPGRSITFAAGV' A
#
# COMPACT_ATOMS: atom_id res chain seq x y z
N MET A 1 -22.70 33.30 20.16
CA MET A 1 -22.26 31.92 19.86
C MET A 1 -21.64 31.33 21.11
N LYS A 2 -22.00 30.11 21.50
CA LYS A 2 -21.36 29.37 22.60
C LYS A 2 -20.07 28.71 22.06
N PRO A 3 -18.91 28.81 22.74
CA PRO A 3 -17.70 28.13 22.28
C PRO A 3 -17.87 26.62 22.34
N LEU A 4 -17.31 25.91 21.35
CA LEU A 4 -17.19 24.45 21.44
C LEU A 4 -16.28 24.10 22.62
N PRO A 5 -16.54 23.00 23.34
CA PRO A 5 -15.60 22.51 24.34
C PRO A 5 -14.24 22.20 23.69
N PRO A 6 -13.14 22.24 24.46
CA PRO A 6 -11.85 21.79 23.99
C PRO A 6 -11.97 20.35 23.48
N LEU A 7 -11.36 20.07 22.33
CA LEU A 7 -11.31 18.71 21.81
C LEU A 7 -10.50 17.84 22.79
N GLU A 8 -11.10 16.76 23.26
CA GLU A 8 -10.40 15.75 24.04
C GLU A 8 -9.39 15.02 23.14
N PRO A 9 -8.10 14.93 23.52
CA PRO A 9 -7.12 14.19 22.74
C PRO A 9 -7.46 12.71 22.66
N ILE A 10 -7.40 12.14 21.45
CA ILE A 10 -7.61 10.70 21.22
C ILE A 10 -6.26 10.00 21.15
N ALA A 11 -6.04 8.99 21.99
CA ALA A 11 -4.81 8.20 22.00
C ALA A 11 -4.94 6.96 21.10
N ILE A 12 -3.88 6.68 20.32
CA ILE A 12 -3.69 5.38 19.67
C ILE A 12 -2.93 4.49 20.64
N VAL A 13 -3.61 3.52 21.24
CA VAL A 13 -3.04 2.65 22.29
C VAL A 13 -2.55 1.30 21.77
N GLY A 14 -2.72 1.05 20.46
CA GLY A 14 -2.26 -0.18 19.80
C GLY A 14 -2.51 -0.14 18.30
N PHE A 15 -1.75 -0.94 17.55
CA PHE A 15 -1.88 -1.11 16.11
C PHE A 15 -1.28 -2.46 15.67
N ALA A 16 -1.65 -2.90 14.47
CA ALA A 16 -1.08 -4.07 13.80
C ALA A 16 -0.96 -3.76 12.30
N MET A 17 0.00 -4.37 11.62
CA MET A 17 0.25 -4.11 10.21
C MET A 17 0.77 -5.33 9.46
N ARG A 18 0.64 -5.28 8.14
CA ARG A 18 1.36 -6.15 7.20
C ARG A 18 1.60 -5.35 5.94
N PHE A 19 2.87 -5.15 5.61
CA PHE A 19 3.31 -4.38 4.46
C PHE A 19 4.02 -5.26 3.43
N PRO A 20 4.18 -4.77 2.18
CA PRO A 20 4.98 -5.43 1.15
C PRO A 20 6.39 -5.74 1.63
N GLY A 21 7.05 -6.73 1.03
CA GLY A 21 8.39 -7.15 1.47
C GLY A 21 8.41 -7.95 2.78
N ASN A 22 7.28 -8.57 3.15
CA ASN A 22 7.12 -9.36 4.38
C ASN A 22 7.37 -8.57 5.68
N ILE A 23 7.07 -7.27 5.67
CA ILE A 23 7.19 -6.39 6.83
C ILE A 23 5.96 -6.60 7.72
N GLY A 24 6.18 -7.13 8.92
CA GLY A 24 5.13 -7.45 9.89
C GLY A 24 5.12 -6.58 11.15
N ASP A 25 6.14 -5.76 11.35
CA ASP A 25 6.31 -4.94 12.54
C ASP A 25 6.85 -3.52 12.24
N ALA A 26 6.83 -2.68 13.27
CA ALA A 26 7.17 -1.26 13.15
C ALA A 26 8.66 -1.04 12.91
N ASP A 27 9.52 -1.87 13.49
CA ASP A 27 10.98 -1.74 13.38
C ASP A 27 11.42 -2.07 11.94
N GLN A 28 10.85 -3.13 11.36
CA GLN A 28 11.05 -3.51 9.97
C GLN A 28 10.57 -2.40 9.02
N LEU A 29 9.36 -1.87 9.25
CA LEU A 29 8.84 -0.75 8.45
C LEU A 29 9.74 0.47 8.54
N TRP A 30 10.14 0.85 9.75
CA TRP A 30 10.97 2.03 9.97
C TRP A 30 12.35 1.88 9.32
N THR A 31 12.94 0.69 9.41
CA THR A 31 14.20 0.36 8.73
C THR A 31 14.08 0.52 7.22
N ALA A 32 13.00 -0.01 6.61
CA ALA A 32 12.77 0.10 5.17
C ALA A 32 12.59 1.55 4.72
N LEU A 33 11.86 2.36 5.49
CA LEU A 33 11.65 3.78 5.22
C LEU A 33 12.95 4.58 5.30
N LEU A 34 13.74 4.39 6.36
CA LEU A 34 15.04 5.06 6.51
C LEU A 34 16.03 4.69 5.40
N ALA A 35 15.98 3.43 4.96
CA ALA A 35 16.79 2.95 3.85
C ALA A 35 16.26 3.37 2.47
N GLY A 36 15.07 3.99 2.39
CA GLY A 36 14.45 4.37 1.12
C GLY A 36 14.18 3.18 0.20
N GLN A 37 13.85 2.02 0.78
CA GLN A 37 13.65 0.79 0.01
C GLN A 37 12.44 0.91 -0.91
N ASP A 38 12.63 0.58 -2.18
CA ASP A 38 11.53 0.38 -3.12
C ASP A 38 10.94 -1.03 -2.92
N LEU A 39 9.70 -1.08 -2.43
CA LEU A 39 8.95 -2.31 -2.18
C LEU A 39 7.90 -2.57 -3.27
N VAL A 40 7.86 -1.76 -4.33
CA VAL A 40 7.01 -2.00 -5.48
C VAL A 40 7.65 -3.12 -6.32
N THR A 41 6.86 -4.14 -6.62
CA THR A 41 7.29 -5.29 -7.41
C THR A 41 6.23 -5.62 -8.46
N GLU A 42 6.49 -6.62 -9.30
CA GLU A 42 5.53 -7.11 -10.27
C GLU A 42 4.47 -7.98 -9.56
N VAL A 43 3.20 -7.74 -9.86
CA VAL A 43 2.10 -8.59 -9.39
C VAL A 43 2.27 -9.99 -9.98
N ALA A 44 2.38 -10.98 -9.10
CA ALA A 44 2.60 -12.36 -9.50
C ALA A 44 1.42 -12.94 -10.29
N ALA A 45 1.73 -13.77 -11.29
CA ALA A 45 0.74 -14.35 -12.22
C ALA A 45 -0.24 -15.33 -11.54
N ASP A 46 0.13 -15.85 -10.35
CA ASP A 46 -0.74 -16.68 -9.52
C ASP A 46 -1.83 -15.86 -8.79
N ARG A 47 -1.64 -14.54 -8.63
CA ARG A 47 -2.65 -13.62 -8.11
C ARG A 47 -3.64 -13.21 -9.20
N TRP A 48 -3.12 -12.90 -10.39
CA TRP A 48 -3.90 -12.42 -11.55
C TRP A 48 -3.24 -12.83 -12.87
N PRO A 49 -4.01 -13.09 -13.95
CA PRO A 49 -3.45 -13.34 -15.28
C PRO A 49 -2.96 -12.03 -15.91
N THR A 50 -1.82 -11.51 -15.44
CA THR A 50 -1.29 -10.19 -15.82
C THR A 50 -1.03 -10.07 -17.31
N SER A 51 -0.50 -11.12 -17.95
CA SER A 51 -0.27 -11.18 -19.40
C SER A 51 -1.55 -10.98 -20.22
N ASP A 52 -2.66 -11.51 -19.73
CA ASP A 52 -3.93 -11.42 -20.44
C ASP A 52 -4.52 -10.03 -20.25
N LEU A 53 -4.39 -9.45 -19.06
CA LEU A 53 -5.02 -8.18 -18.70
C LEU A 53 -4.19 -6.94 -19.09
N GLN A 54 -2.90 -7.09 -19.39
CA GLN A 54 -2.03 -5.98 -19.75
C GLN A 54 -2.31 -5.43 -21.14
N HIS A 55 -2.44 -4.10 -21.23
CA HIS A 55 -2.64 -3.42 -22.48
C HIS A 55 -2.06 -2.00 -22.43
N PRO A 56 -1.38 -1.50 -23.49
CA PRO A 56 -0.70 -0.20 -23.45
C PRO A 56 -1.67 1.00 -23.45
N ARG A 57 -2.91 0.84 -23.95
CA ARG A 57 -3.91 1.92 -23.95
C ARG A 57 -4.75 1.87 -22.68
N ARG A 58 -4.71 2.93 -21.88
CA ARG A 58 -5.52 3.10 -20.66
C ARG A 58 -7.03 3.09 -20.91
N ALA A 59 -7.46 3.50 -22.11
CA ALA A 59 -8.87 3.54 -22.49
C ALA A 59 -9.43 2.19 -22.97
N GLU A 60 -8.59 1.15 -23.08
CA GLU A 60 -9.07 -0.18 -23.50
C GLU A 60 -9.96 -0.79 -22.40
N PRO A 61 -11.23 -1.13 -22.72
CA PRO A 61 -12.14 -1.68 -21.73
C PRO A 61 -11.64 -2.99 -21.13
N GLY A 62 -11.70 -3.11 -19.80
CA GLY A 62 -11.37 -4.35 -19.08
C GLY A 62 -9.87 -4.69 -19.01
N ARG A 63 -8.97 -3.75 -19.34
CA ARG A 63 -7.52 -3.95 -19.30
C ARG A 63 -6.83 -3.00 -18.31
N SER A 64 -5.59 -3.32 -17.94
CA SER A 64 -4.72 -2.47 -17.13
C SER A 64 -3.45 -2.10 -17.92
N ILE A 65 -2.93 -0.90 -17.66
CA ILE A 65 -1.64 -0.44 -18.20
C ILE A 65 -0.46 -0.79 -17.28
N THR A 66 -0.71 -1.29 -16.08
CA THR A 66 0.32 -1.59 -15.08
C THR A 66 -0.04 -2.79 -14.22
N PHE A 67 0.98 -3.51 -13.80
CA PHE A 67 0.95 -4.57 -12.79
C PHE A 67 2.07 -4.39 -11.76
N ALA A 68 2.61 -3.18 -11.62
CA ALA A 68 3.52 -2.82 -10.55
C ALA A 68 2.73 -2.45 -9.27
N ALA A 69 2.98 -3.14 -8.17
CA ALA A 69 2.32 -2.90 -6.88
C ALA A 69 3.21 -3.32 -5.70
N GLY A 70 2.92 -2.81 -4.50
CA GLY A 70 3.45 -3.39 -3.28
C GLY A 70 2.67 -4.67 -2.94
N VAL A 71 3.27 -5.84 -3.18
CA VAL A 71 2.67 -7.16 -2.95
C VAL A 71 3.38 -7.98 -1.88
#